data_AF-A0A7C3HD43-F1
#
_entry.id   AF-A0A7C3HD43-F1
#
_cell.length_a   1.000
_cell.length_b   1.000
_cell.length_c   1.000
_cell.angle_alpha   90.00
_cell.angle_beta   90.00
_cell.angle_gamma   90.00
#
_symmetry.space_group_name_H-M   'P 1'
#
loop_
_entity.id
_entity.type
_entity.pdbx_description
1 polymer ?
#
loop_
_entity_poly.entity_id
_entity_poly.type
_entity_poly.pdbx_seq_one_letter_code
_entity_poly.pdbx_strand_id
1 'polypeptide(L)'
;MWKTACPAKAFWPPIDALANNPLKRAYTPRKQHNIQRRKSSMKILKNRELTEDTWTTLSTDDALIDGDIIIPFERWKKAKPSLASHTGKIGVLISSDTAINEVIENLKHFDLIALYFPKYTDGTCFSYAFLLRERHRFTGELRAMGDIFRDQFTYLERCGFDAILPENLGTLAADKKSFDDISVIYQSSADGVEPFYRIRPSRG
;
A
#
# COMPACT_ATOMS: atom_id res chain seq x y z
N MET A 1 0.78 34.07 -54.61
CA MET A 1 2.14 33.54 -54.40
C MET A 1 2.49 33.89 -52.97
N TRP A 2 2.61 32.98 -52.00
CA TRP A 2 3.39 31.74 -51.98
C TRP A 2 2.71 30.73 -51.02
N LYS A 3 2.46 29.51 -51.53
CA LYS A 3 2.17 28.30 -50.75
C LYS A 3 3.52 27.65 -50.46
N THR A 4 3.78 27.24 -49.23
CA THR A 4 4.79 26.20 -48.94
C THR A 4 4.26 25.26 -47.87
N ALA A 5 4.07 24.01 -48.29
CA ALA A 5 3.62 22.88 -47.52
C ALA A 5 4.75 22.35 -46.61
N CYS A 6 4.40 21.94 -45.39
CA CYS A 6 5.24 21.07 -44.56
C CYS A 6 5.12 19.61 -45.07
N PRO A 7 6.21 18.91 -45.40
CA PRO A 7 6.15 17.49 -45.68
C PRO A 7 6.26 16.69 -44.37
N ALA A 8 5.21 15.92 -44.07
CA ALA A 8 5.27 14.84 -43.10
C ALA A 8 6.17 13.72 -43.64
N LYS A 9 7.27 13.40 -42.95
CA LYS A 9 8.01 12.16 -43.14
C LYS A 9 8.01 11.36 -41.84
N ALA A 10 7.21 10.30 -41.87
CA ALA A 10 7.19 9.24 -40.88
C ALA A 10 8.57 8.57 -40.80
N PHE A 11 9.16 8.58 -39.61
CA PHE A 11 10.38 7.87 -39.28
C PHE A 11 10.05 6.85 -38.17
N TRP A 12 9.29 5.83 -38.53
CA TRP A 12 9.21 4.63 -37.70
C TRP A 12 9.26 3.40 -38.62
N PRO A 13 10.20 2.47 -38.40
CA PRO A 13 10.30 1.26 -39.21
C PRO A 13 9.18 0.26 -38.85
N PRO A 14 8.87 -0.70 -39.75
CA PRO A 14 7.90 -1.76 -39.50
C PRO A 14 8.34 -2.68 -38.34
N ILE A 15 7.35 -3.25 -37.65
CA ILE A 15 7.43 -3.92 -36.33
C ILE A 15 8.21 -5.27 -36.35
N ASP A 16 8.60 -5.80 -37.50
CA ASP A 16 9.08 -7.19 -37.63
C ASP A 16 10.61 -7.39 -37.54
N ALA A 17 11.36 -6.48 -36.92
CA ALA A 17 12.82 -6.59 -36.79
C ALA A 17 13.34 -6.54 -35.34
N LEU A 18 12.88 -7.45 -34.47
CA LEU A 18 13.36 -7.57 -33.07
C LEU A 18 13.63 -9.02 -32.62
N ALA A 19 14.20 -9.86 -33.49
CA ALA A 19 14.57 -11.22 -33.13
C ALA A 19 15.85 -11.31 -32.27
N ASN A 20 16.76 -10.33 -32.33
CA ASN A 20 18.08 -10.39 -31.66
C ASN A 20 18.37 -9.15 -30.80
N ASN A 21 17.54 -8.91 -29.78
CA ASN A 21 17.84 -7.88 -28.78
C ASN A 21 18.61 -8.52 -27.59
N PRO A 22 19.92 -8.20 -27.40
CA PRO A 22 20.73 -8.72 -26.29
C PRO A 22 20.34 -8.16 -24.92
N LEU A 23 19.30 -7.32 -24.82
CA LEU A 23 18.76 -6.78 -23.57
C LEU A 23 17.48 -7.50 -23.08
N LYS A 24 17.13 -8.66 -23.62
CA LYS A 24 16.15 -9.55 -22.98
C LYS A 24 16.78 -10.18 -21.72
N ARG A 25 16.91 -9.39 -20.65
CA ARG A 25 16.99 -9.94 -19.29
C ARG A 25 15.75 -10.80 -19.11
N ALA A 26 15.97 -12.09 -18.92
CA ALA A 26 14.93 -13.06 -18.66
C ALA A 26 14.00 -12.51 -17.57
N TYR A 27 12.73 -12.31 -17.93
CA TYR A 27 11.67 -12.09 -16.96
C TYR A 27 11.62 -13.33 -16.08
N THR A 28 12.16 -13.22 -14.87
CA THR A 28 12.02 -14.25 -13.85
C THR A 28 10.61 -14.12 -13.29
N PRO A 29 9.80 -15.19 -13.28
CA PRO A 29 8.48 -15.11 -12.66
C PRO A 29 8.66 -14.69 -11.20
N ARG A 30 7.95 -13.62 -10.82
CA ARG A 30 7.90 -13.09 -9.45
C ARG A 30 7.53 -14.25 -8.54
N LYS A 31 8.37 -14.58 -7.55
CA LYS A 31 8.03 -15.55 -6.51
C LYS A 31 6.68 -15.13 -5.91
N GLN A 32 5.69 -16.01 -5.98
CA GLN A 32 4.49 -15.93 -5.15
C GLN A 32 4.99 -15.71 -3.72
N HIS A 33 4.68 -14.55 -3.12
CA HIS A 33 5.01 -14.34 -1.72
C HIS A 33 4.12 -15.30 -0.94
N ASN A 34 4.74 -16.33 -0.34
CA ASN A 34 4.07 -17.22 0.58
C ASN A 34 3.73 -16.40 1.83
N ILE A 35 2.51 -15.86 1.86
CA ILE A 35 1.92 -15.21 3.03
C ILE A 35 1.69 -16.32 4.06
N GLN A 36 2.72 -16.85 4.69
CA GLN A 36 2.56 -17.96 5.64
C GLN A 36 1.57 -17.57 6.73
N ARG A 37 0.70 -18.52 7.09
CA ARG A 37 -0.29 -18.42 8.17
C ARG A 37 0.41 -18.06 9.49
N ARG A 38 0.53 -16.77 9.79
CA ARG A 38 1.13 -16.27 11.04
C ARG A 38 0.05 -16.25 12.11
N LYS A 39 0.13 -17.19 13.07
CA LYS A 39 -0.69 -17.18 14.28
C LYS A 39 -0.10 -16.15 15.25
N SER A 40 -0.90 -15.16 15.61
CA SER A 40 -0.50 -13.89 16.23
C SER A 40 -0.22 -14.01 17.74
N SER A 41 1.04 -13.71 18.08
CA SER A 41 1.45 -13.02 19.31
C SER A 41 2.44 -11.91 18.93
N MET A 42 2.15 -11.23 17.82
CA MET A 42 3.00 -10.15 17.32
C MET A 42 2.42 -8.82 17.77
N LYS A 43 3.30 -7.97 18.26
CA LYS A 43 2.97 -6.58 18.51
C LYS A 43 2.98 -5.83 17.18
N ILE A 44 2.04 -4.94 17.00
CA ILE A 44 1.98 -3.97 15.92
C ILE A 44 2.11 -2.57 16.51
N LEU A 45 2.53 -1.64 15.67
CA LEU A 45 2.48 -0.25 16.04
C LEU A 45 1.23 0.39 15.46
N LYS A 46 0.28 0.74 16.33
CA LYS A 46 -1.00 1.35 15.97
C LYS A 46 -1.11 2.73 16.61
N ASN A 47 -1.34 3.77 15.82
CA ASN A 47 -1.41 5.16 16.29
C ASN A 47 -0.23 5.56 17.19
N ARG A 48 1.00 5.19 16.79
CA ARG A 48 2.24 5.40 17.55
C ARG A 48 2.34 4.62 18.88
N GLU A 49 1.43 3.69 19.14
CA GLU A 49 1.43 2.84 20.33
C GLU A 49 1.60 1.36 20.00
N LEU A 50 2.34 0.66 20.85
CA LEU A 50 2.60 -0.76 20.68
C LEU A 50 1.41 -1.55 21.21
N THR A 51 0.67 -2.19 20.30
CA THR A 51 -0.57 -2.94 20.60
C THR A 51 -0.44 -4.38 20.11
N GLU A 52 -1.16 -5.31 20.72
CA GLU A 52 -1.24 -6.70 20.25
C GLU A 52 -2.03 -6.80 18.93
N ASP A 53 -1.54 -7.59 17.97
CA ASP A 53 -2.26 -7.83 16.72
C ASP A 53 -3.36 -8.88 16.91
N THR A 54 -4.61 -8.44 16.79
CA THR A 54 -5.79 -9.31 16.88
C THR A 54 -6.16 -9.97 15.55
N TRP A 55 -5.56 -9.54 14.44
CA TRP A 55 -5.92 -10.00 13.10
C TRP A 55 -5.10 -11.22 12.69
N THR A 56 -5.72 -12.13 11.95
CA THR A 56 -5.03 -13.29 11.38
C THR A 56 -4.95 -13.16 9.86
N THR A 57 -3.73 -13.10 9.32
CA THR A 57 -3.50 -13.11 7.87
C THR A 57 -3.54 -14.53 7.34
N LEU A 58 -4.41 -14.78 6.36
CA LEU A 58 -4.57 -16.06 5.68
C LEU A 58 -3.92 -16.00 4.29
N SER A 59 -3.24 -17.08 3.89
CA SER A 59 -2.73 -17.25 2.52
C SER A 59 -3.85 -17.40 1.50
N THR A 60 -3.53 -17.59 0.23
CA THR A 60 -4.53 -17.87 -0.82
C THR A 60 -5.35 -19.15 -0.58
N ASP A 61 -4.74 -20.19 0.01
CA ASP A 61 -5.34 -21.53 0.09
C ASP A 61 -5.72 -21.99 1.51
N ASP A 62 -5.49 -21.15 2.54
CA ASP A 62 -5.82 -21.51 3.92
C ASP A 62 -7.34 -21.69 4.11
N ALA A 63 -7.78 -22.53 5.05
CA ALA A 63 -9.19 -22.58 5.43
C ALA A 63 -9.64 -21.23 6.04
N LEU A 64 -10.88 -20.80 5.75
CA LEU A 64 -11.49 -19.69 6.48
C LEU A 64 -11.61 -20.08 7.95
N ILE A 65 -11.29 -19.14 8.82
CA ILE A 65 -11.40 -19.30 10.28
C ILE A 65 -12.38 -18.26 10.80
N ASP A 66 -12.98 -18.55 11.95
CA ASP A 66 -13.76 -17.57 12.69
C ASP A 66 -12.85 -16.49 13.30
N GLY A 67 -13.36 -15.25 13.37
CA GLY A 67 -12.64 -14.09 13.91
C GLY A 67 -12.20 -13.07 12.85
N ASP A 68 -11.33 -12.14 13.25
CA ASP A 68 -10.87 -11.05 12.40
C ASP A 68 -9.76 -11.53 11.46
N ILE A 69 -10.04 -11.51 10.15
CA ILE A 69 -9.16 -12.11 9.14
C ILE A 69 -8.70 -11.09 8.11
N ILE A 70 -7.46 -11.25 7.65
CA ILE A 70 -6.90 -10.51 6.51
C ILE A 70 -6.65 -11.50 5.38
N ILE A 71 -7.25 -11.28 4.21
CA ILE A 71 -7.09 -12.14 3.03
C ILE A 71 -6.64 -11.34 1.81
N PRO A 72 -5.85 -11.94 0.88
CA PRO A 72 -5.52 -11.30 -0.39
C PRO A 72 -6.77 -10.88 -1.16
N PHE A 73 -6.75 -9.71 -1.81
CA PHE A 73 -7.91 -9.20 -2.55
C PHE A 73 -8.43 -10.17 -3.62
N GLU A 74 -7.52 -10.81 -4.35
CA GLU A 74 -7.89 -11.82 -5.35
C GLU A 74 -8.61 -13.04 -4.75
N ARG A 75 -8.25 -13.40 -3.51
CA ARG A 75 -8.94 -14.46 -2.78
C ARG A 75 -10.32 -13.99 -2.31
N TRP A 76 -10.41 -12.77 -1.79
CA TRP A 76 -11.68 -12.17 -1.37
C TRP A 76 -12.70 -12.14 -2.52
N LYS A 77 -12.28 -11.77 -3.73
CA LYS A 77 -13.15 -11.77 -4.93
C LYS A 77 -13.76 -13.13 -5.20
N LYS A 78 -12.98 -14.21 -5.09
CA LYS A 78 -13.44 -15.59 -5.32
C LYS A 78 -14.30 -16.12 -4.17
N ALA A 79 -13.96 -15.76 -2.94
CA ALA A 79 -14.62 -16.22 -1.72
C ALA A 79 -15.80 -15.34 -1.26
N LYS A 80 -16.14 -14.29 -2.02
CA LYS A 80 -17.20 -13.33 -1.69
C LYS A 80 -18.53 -13.98 -1.26
N PRO A 81 -19.02 -15.07 -1.90
CA PRO A 81 -20.24 -15.75 -1.45
C PRO A 81 -20.09 -16.39 -0.06
N SER A 82 -18.96 -17.05 0.20
CA SER A 82 -18.69 -17.73 1.47
C SER A 82 -18.42 -16.74 2.61
N LEU A 83 -17.87 -15.57 2.29
CA LEU A 83 -17.59 -14.50 3.25
C LEU A 83 -18.83 -13.71 3.68
N ALA A 84 -19.93 -13.82 2.94
CA ALA A 84 -21.19 -13.15 3.31
C ALA A 84 -21.75 -13.65 4.64
N SER A 85 -21.44 -14.90 5.02
CA SER A 85 -21.83 -15.51 6.31
C SER A 85 -20.75 -15.41 7.38
N HIS A 86 -19.62 -14.75 7.09
CA HIS A 86 -18.53 -14.60 8.06
C HIS A 86 -18.95 -13.65 9.18
N THR A 87 -18.73 -14.06 10.43
CA THR A 87 -19.19 -13.28 11.61
C THR A 87 -18.13 -12.28 12.09
N GLY A 88 -16.86 -12.46 11.73
CA GLY A 88 -15.77 -11.56 12.12
C GLY A 88 -15.54 -10.42 11.14
N LYS A 89 -14.63 -9.50 11.49
CA LYS A 89 -14.25 -8.40 10.61
C LYS A 89 -13.41 -8.90 9.45
N ILE A 90 -13.58 -8.26 8.29
CA ILE A 90 -12.88 -8.64 7.07
C ILE A 90 -11.88 -7.55 6.71
N GLY A 91 -10.63 -7.96 6.60
CA GLY A 91 -9.53 -7.18 6.10
C GLY A 91 -9.06 -7.69 4.75
N VAL A 92 -8.59 -6.78 3.89
CA VAL A 92 -8.02 -7.13 2.60
C VAL A 92 -6.53 -6.81 2.56
N LEU A 93 -5.73 -7.75 2.06
CA LEU A 93 -4.33 -7.53 1.72
C LEU A 93 -4.23 -7.18 0.23
N ILE A 94 -3.61 -6.03 -0.04
CA ILE A 94 -3.41 -5.48 -1.38
C ILE A 94 -1.91 -5.33 -1.58
N SER A 95 -1.40 -5.82 -2.71
CA SER A 95 -0.01 -5.66 -3.13
C SER A 95 0.06 -4.61 -4.26
N SER A 96 1.26 -4.11 -4.56
CA SER A 96 1.47 -3.05 -5.55
C SER A 96 1.08 -3.42 -7.00
N ASP A 97 0.86 -4.69 -7.28
CA ASP A 97 0.37 -5.23 -8.54
C ASP A 97 -1.16 -5.29 -8.65
N THR A 98 -1.89 -5.00 -7.56
CA THR A 98 -3.34 -5.07 -7.51
C THR A 98 -3.97 -3.75 -7.95
N ALA A 99 -4.98 -3.80 -8.81
CA ALA A 99 -5.72 -2.61 -9.25
C ALA A 99 -6.56 -2.03 -8.10
N ILE A 100 -6.12 -0.90 -7.55
CA ILE A 100 -6.79 -0.25 -6.41
C ILE A 100 -8.26 0.15 -6.71
N ASN A 101 -8.60 0.42 -7.97
CA ASN A 101 -9.96 0.79 -8.38
C ASN A 101 -11.00 -0.27 -8.00
N GLU A 102 -10.68 -1.55 -8.15
CA GLU A 102 -11.61 -2.63 -7.80
C GLU A 102 -11.83 -2.74 -6.28
N VAL A 103 -10.79 -2.43 -5.50
CA VAL A 103 -10.88 -2.37 -4.04
C VAL A 103 -11.78 -1.22 -3.63
N ILE A 104 -11.62 -0.06 -4.28
CA ILE A 104 -12.38 1.17 -4.01
C ILE A 104 -13.89 0.94 -4.21
N GLU A 105 -14.28 0.18 -5.23
CA GLU A 105 -15.69 -0.17 -5.47
C GLU A 105 -16.30 -1.03 -4.35
N ASN A 106 -15.46 -1.70 -3.55
CA ASN A 106 -15.87 -2.67 -2.53
C ASN A 106 -15.51 -2.24 -1.10
N LEU A 107 -15.11 -0.98 -0.86
CA LEU A 107 -14.63 -0.49 0.45
C LEU A 107 -15.57 -0.77 1.62
N LYS A 108 -16.88 -0.75 1.39
CA LYS A 108 -17.91 -1.02 2.40
C LYS A 108 -17.84 -2.41 3.04
N HIS A 109 -17.11 -3.34 2.42
CA HIS A 109 -16.94 -4.71 2.90
C HIS A 109 -15.68 -4.90 3.74
N PHE A 110 -14.85 -3.86 3.89
CA PHE A 110 -13.56 -3.96 4.55
C PHE A 110 -13.52 -3.05 5.77
N ASP A 111 -13.26 -3.65 6.93
CA ASP A 111 -12.95 -2.92 8.16
C ASP A 111 -11.46 -2.53 8.20
N LEU A 112 -10.62 -3.26 7.46
CA LEU A 112 -9.18 -3.06 7.39
C LEU A 112 -8.67 -3.24 5.97
N ILE A 113 -7.76 -2.35 5.56
CA ILE A 113 -7.01 -2.49 4.30
C ILE A 113 -5.52 -2.55 4.64
N ALA A 114 -4.93 -3.72 4.43
CA ALA A 114 -3.50 -3.94 4.55
C ALA A 114 -2.82 -3.72 3.21
N LEU A 115 -1.90 -2.77 3.14
CA LEU A 115 -1.06 -2.52 1.97
C LEU A 115 0.29 -3.20 2.20
N TYR A 116 0.62 -4.14 1.32
CA TYR A 116 1.85 -4.93 1.37
C TYR A 116 2.97 -4.23 0.60
N PHE A 117 4.10 -4.03 1.28
CA PHE A 117 5.33 -3.46 0.74
C PHE A 117 6.28 -4.61 0.40
N PRO A 118 6.39 -5.02 -0.88
CA PRO A 118 7.29 -6.11 -1.28
C PRO A 118 8.76 -5.69 -1.20
N LYS A 119 9.04 -4.39 -1.35
CA LYS A 119 10.36 -3.78 -1.25
C LYS A 119 10.19 -2.37 -0.71
N TYR A 120 11.11 -1.94 0.15
CA TYR A 120 11.09 -0.59 0.72
C TYR A 120 11.12 0.57 -0.30
N THR A 121 11.61 0.32 -1.53
CA THR A 121 11.66 1.34 -2.59
C THR A 121 10.35 1.52 -3.35
N ASP A 122 9.33 0.70 -3.08
CA ASP A 122 8.05 0.77 -3.78
C ASP A 122 7.16 1.87 -3.17
N GLY A 123 6.93 2.93 -3.94
CA GLY A 123 6.12 4.08 -3.53
C GLY A 123 4.61 3.89 -3.70
N THR A 124 4.18 2.83 -4.39
CA THR A 124 2.79 2.67 -4.86
C THR A 124 1.78 2.65 -3.71
N CYS A 125 2.13 1.97 -2.62
CA CYS A 125 1.28 1.83 -1.44
C CYS A 125 1.03 3.18 -0.74
N PHE A 126 1.97 4.13 -0.79
CA PHE A 126 1.74 5.48 -0.25
C PHE A 126 0.67 6.23 -1.04
N SER A 127 0.75 6.16 -2.38
CA SER A 127 -0.27 6.75 -3.25
C SER A 127 -1.65 6.12 -3.04
N TYR A 128 -1.72 4.81 -2.78
CA TYR A 128 -2.98 4.12 -2.48
C TYR A 128 -3.56 4.57 -1.14
N ALA A 129 -2.75 4.63 -0.07
CA ALA A 129 -3.20 5.11 1.23
C ALA A 129 -3.72 6.55 1.16
N PHE A 130 -2.97 7.45 0.52
CA PHE A 130 -3.39 8.83 0.32
C PHE A 130 -4.72 8.92 -0.43
N LEU A 131 -4.88 8.16 -1.52
CA LEU A 131 -6.12 8.14 -2.30
C LEU A 131 -7.31 7.59 -1.49
N LEU A 132 -7.11 6.54 -0.69
CA LEU A 132 -8.14 5.95 0.16
C LEU A 132 -8.64 6.94 1.23
N ARG A 133 -7.73 7.70 1.84
CA ARG A 133 -8.07 8.70 2.88
C ARG A 133 -8.64 9.98 2.28
N GLU A 134 -7.93 10.58 1.35
CA GLU A 134 -8.25 11.93 0.86
C GLU A 134 -9.50 11.91 -0.04
N ARG A 135 -9.52 11.02 -1.04
CA ARG A 135 -10.60 10.98 -2.04
C ARG A 135 -11.78 10.14 -1.58
N HIS A 136 -11.52 8.97 -1.01
CA HIS A 136 -12.56 8.01 -0.67
C HIS A 136 -12.99 8.04 0.80
N ARG A 137 -12.31 8.85 1.64
CA ARG A 137 -12.63 9.02 3.06
C ARG A 137 -12.82 7.69 3.79
N PHE A 138 -11.98 6.71 3.45
CA PHE A 138 -12.04 5.41 4.09
C PHE A 138 -11.78 5.59 5.60
N THR A 139 -12.70 5.09 6.42
CA THR A 139 -12.67 5.23 7.89
C THR A 139 -12.16 3.99 8.60
N GLY A 140 -12.00 2.87 7.88
CA GLY A 140 -11.42 1.66 8.43
C GLY A 140 -9.93 1.79 8.69
N GLU A 141 -9.34 0.71 9.21
CA GLU A 141 -7.93 0.66 9.54
C GLU A 141 -7.07 0.54 8.28
N LEU A 142 -6.12 1.46 8.07
CA LEU A 142 -5.07 1.30 7.06
C LEU A 142 -3.82 0.74 7.71
N ARG A 143 -3.40 -0.44 7.26
CA ARG A 143 -2.23 -1.15 7.81
C ARG A 143 -1.12 -1.26 6.78
N ALA A 144 0.09 -0.86 7.14
CA ALA A 144 1.30 -1.10 6.34
C ALA A 144 1.92 -2.44 6.76
N MET A 145 2.13 -3.36 5.82
CA MET A 145 2.73 -4.68 6.06
C MET A 145 3.92 -4.92 5.14
N GLY A 146 4.99 -5.58 5.61
CA GLY A 146 6.09 -6.05 4.76
C GLY A 146 7.42 -5.34 5.03
N ASP A 147 8.19 -5.10 3.97
CA ASP A 147 9.54 -4.53 4.05
C ASP A 147 9.50 -3.01 4.24
N ILE A 148 9.37 -2.60 5.51
CA ILE A 148 9.21 -1.20 5.92
C ILE A 148 10.36 -0.84 6.85
N PHE A 149 11.02 0.28 6.54
CA PHE A 149 12.10 0.82 7.36
C PHE A 149 11.59 1.88 8.34
N ARG A 150 12.30 2.01 9.45
CA ARG A 150 11.99 2.91 10.56
C ARG A 150 11.91 4.40 10.13
N ASP A 151 12.73 4.80 9.17
CA ASP A 151 12.74 6.14 8.57
C ASP A 151 11.46 6.47 7.78
N GLN A 152 10.72 5.46 7.32
CA GLN A 152 9.47 5.63 6.58
C GLN A 152 8.25 5.81 7.49
N PHE A 153 8.38 5.60 8.80
CA PHE A 153 7.25 5.56 9.73
C PHE A 153 6.48 6.89 9.80
N THR A 154 7.19 8.01 9.91
CA THR A 154 6.55 9.33 9.85
C THR A 154 5.83 9.52 8.53
N TYR A 155 6.43 9.12 7.40
CA TYR A 155 5.77 9.28 6.10
C TYR A 155 4.52 8.40 5.95
N LEU A 156 4.54 7.18 6.50
CA LEU A 156 3.36 6.30 6.55
C LEU A 156 2.22 6.94 7.35
N GLU A 157 2.50 7.42 8.57
CA GLU A 157 1.49 8.12 9.38
C GLU A 157 0.87 9.30 8.60
N ARG A 158 1.72 10.07 7.92
CA ARG A 158 1.29 11.24 7.15
C ARG A 158 0.45 10.90 5.92
N CYS A 159 0.70 9.77 5.28
CA CYS A 159 -0.17 9.25 4.22
C CYS A 159 -1.49 8.67 4.75
N GLY A 160 -1.65 8.57 6.08
CA GLY A 160 -2.88 8.16 6.75
C GLY A 160 -2.94 6.69 7.12
N PHE A 161 -1.79 6.02 7.26
CA PHE A 161 -1.72 4.69 7.86
C PHE A 161 -1.94 4.74 9.37
N ASP A 162 -2.82 3.88 9.90
CA ASP A 162 -3.06 3.78 11.35
C ASP A 162 -2.15 2.76 12.01
N ALA A 163 -1.82 1.67 11.30
CA ALA A 163 -1.10 0.53 11.85
C ALA A 163 0.09 0.14 10.96
N ILE A 164 1.20 -0.27 11.59
CA ILE A 164 2.43 -0.67 10.91
C ILE A 164 2.89 -2.02 11.49
N LEU A 165 3.09 -2.98 10.59
CA LEU A 165 3.65 -4.30 10.86
C LEU A 165 4.85 -4.55 9.93
N PRO A 166 6.06 -4.16 10.34
CA PRO A 166 7.26 -4.43 9.56
C PRO A 166 7.67 -5.90 9.68
N GLU A 167 8.23 -6.46 8.60
CA GLU A 167 8.74 -7.83 8.58
C GLU A 167 10.15 -7.94 9.16
N ASN A 168 10.99 -6.92 8.92
CA ASN A 168 12.42 -6.93 9.23
C ASN A 168 12.79 -5.77 10.16
N LEU A 169 12.23 -5.73 11.37
CA LEU A 169 12.66 -4.78 12.39
C LEU A 169 12.88 -5.49 13.72
N GLY A 170 13.82 -4.95 14.50
CA GLY A 170 14.18 -5.45 15.82
C GLY A 170 13.06 -5.21 16.84
N THR A 171 13.40 -4.58 17.97
CA THR A 171 12.38 -4.31 18.99
C THR A 171 11.52 -3.12 18.56
N LEU A 172 10.27 -3.37 18.12
CA LEU A 172 9.28 -2.33 17.76
C LEU A 172 9.13 -1.20 18.80
N ALA A 173 9.42 -1.49 20.08
CA ALA A 173 9.42 -0.49 21.14
C ALA A 173 10.51 0.59 20.96
N ALA A 174 11.65 0.27 20.35
CA ALA A 174 12.70 1.24 20.01
C ALA A 174 12.30 2.13 18.83
N ASP A 175 11.46 1.60 17.93
CA ASP A 175 11.07 2.27 16.69
C ASP A 175 10.01 3.37 16.91
N LYS A 176 9.33 3.38 18.07
CA LYS A 176 8.39 4.45 18.47
C LYS A 176 9.02 5.84 18.43
N LYS A 177 10.33 5.96 18.63
CA LYS A 177 11.04 7.25 18.58
C LYS A 177 11.11 7.82 17.17
N SER A 178 10.95 7.03 16.11
CA SER A 178 11.13 7.55 14.75
C SER A 178 10.02 8.38 14.18
N PHE A 179 8.84 8.37 14.81
CA PHE A 179 7.79 9.31 14.43
C PHE A 179 8.23 10.76 14.62
N ASP A 180 9.19 10.99 15.52
CA ASP A 180 9.71 12.31 15.88
C ASP A 180 10.95 12.74 15.06
N ASP A 181 11.44 11.90 14.14
CA ASP A 181 12.68 12.17 13.40
C ASP A 181 12.52 13.29 12.34
N ILE A 182 11.29 13.54 11.87
CA ILE A 182 11.00 14.57 10.84
C ILE A 182 10.05 15.62 11.42
N SER A 183 10.63 16.77 11.81
CA SER A 183 9.89 17.90 12.38
C SER A 183 9.49 18.98 11.37
N VAL A 184 10.08 18.99 10.17
CA VAL A 184 9.84 20.02 9.15
C VAL A 184 9.12 19.43 7.94
N ILE A 185 7.90 19.89 7.71
CA ILE A 185 6.98 19.35 6.70
C ILE A 185 6.91 20.28 5.48
N TYR A 186 7.45 19.85 4.34
CA TYR A 186 7.44 20.65 3.11
C TYR A 186 6.23 20.38 2.19
N GLN A 187 5.59 19.22 2.29
CA GLN A 187 4.52 18.79 1.37
C GLN A 187 3.21 18.46 2.10
N SER A 188 2.08 18.75 1.46
CA SER A 188 0.75 18.37 1.95
C SER A 188 0.64 16.85 2.04
N SER A 189 -0.03 16.32 3.05
CA SER A 189 -0.30 14.89 3.19
C SER A 189 -1.71 14.66 3.75
N ALA A 190 -2.14 13.39 3.86
CA ALA A 190 -3.49 13.04 4.32
C ALA A 190 -3.71 13.31 5.82
N ASP A 191 -2.63 13.62 6.55
CA ASP A 191 -2.61 14.10 7.93
C ASP A 191 -3.25 15.48 8.13
N GLY A 192 -3.54 16.21 7.05
CA GLY A 192 -4.13 17.55 7.12
C GLY A 192 -3.17 18.62 7.68
N VAL A 193 -1.89 18.30 7.85
CA VAL A 193 -0.89 19.25 8.33
C VAL A 193 -0.58 20.24 7.22
N GLU A 194 -0.71 21.54 7.53
CA GLU A 194 -0.38 22.62 6.61
C GLU A 194 1.10 22.53 6.20
N PRO A 195 1.41 22.42 4.90
CA PRO A 195 2.79 22.41 4.46
C PRO A 195 3.47 23.75 4.74
N PHE A 196 4.75 23.71 5.09
CA PHE A 196 5.51 24.89 5.54
C PHE A 196 5.45 26.08 4.57
N TYR A 197 5.41 25.85 3.26
CA TYR A 197 5.32 26.93 2.26
C TYR A 197 3.99 27.72 2.30
N ARG A 198 2.95 27.17 2.93
CA ARG A 198 1.65 27.82 3.11
C ARG A 198 1.56 28.60 4.43
N ILE A 199 2.43 28.29 5.39
CA ILE A 199 2.61 29.06 6.62
C ILE A 199 3.25 30.40 6.24
N ARG A 200 2.43 31.43 5.99
CA ARG A 200 2.95 32.80 5.93
C ARG A 200 3.35 33.19 7.35
N PRO A 201 4.61 33.56 7.63
CA PRO A 201 4.88 34.29 8.85
C PRO A 201 4.06 35.58 8.76
N SER A 202 3.10 35.76 9.67
CA SER A 202 2.48 37.05 9.89
C SER A 202 3.61 38.03 10.20
N ARG A 203 3.96 38.88 9.25
CA ARG A 203 4.86 40.01 9.52
C ARG A 203 4.10 40.92 10.49
N GLY A 204 4.46 40.82 11.76
CA GLY A 204 4.18 41.87 12.75
C GLY A 204 4.96 43.13 12.43
#